data_AF-A0A6B3FDP6-F1
#
_entry.id   AF-A0A6B3FDP6-F1
#
_cell.length_a   1.000
_cell.length_b   1.000
_cell.length_c   1.000
_cell.angle_alpha   90.00
_cell.angle_beta   90.00
_cell.angle_gamma   90.00
#
_symmetry.space_group_name_H-M   'P 1'
#
loop_
_entity.id
_entity.type
_entity.pdbx_description
1 polymer ?
#
loop_
_entity_poly.entity_id
_entity_poly.type
_entity_poly.pdbx_seq_one_letter_code
_entity_poly.pdbx_strand_id
1 'polypeptide(L)' 'MASLGSGGAEVETVLFEENVVPGGVVQGEVRIQGGAVDQQIEGLSVGLQARVEVESGDQEYKQNIEFHRVSLGGAFLL' A
#
# COMPACT_ATOMS: atom_id res chain seq x y z
N MET A 1 -11.97 -14.90 -21.47
CA MET A 1 -12.28 -15.34 -20.10
C MET A 1 -10.96 -15.29 -19.33
N ALA A 2 -10.63 -14.16 -18.70
CA ALA A 2 -9.49 -14.10 -17.78
C ALA A 2 -9.94 -14.75 -16.47
N SER A 3 -9.21 -15.76 -15.99
CA SER A 3 -9.51 -16.40 -14.71
C SER A 3 -9.27 -15.41 -13.57
N LEU A 4 -10.13 -15.45 -12.55
CA LEU A 4 -9.93 -14.76 -11.28
C LEU A 4 -8.48 -14.98 -10.80
N GLY A 5 -7.65 -13.93 -10.85
CA GLY A 5 -6.26 -13.96 -10.37
C GLY A 5 -5.16 -13.99 -11.45
N SER A 6 -5.48 -14.16 -12.74
CA SER A 6 -4.49 -13.98 -13.83
C SER A 6 -4.97 -12.89 -14.79
N GLY A 7 -4.31 -11.73 -14.74
CA GLY A 7 -4.68 -10.54 -15.50
C GLY A 7 -5.42 -9.45 -14.72
N GLY A 8 -5.27 -9.40 -13.39
CA GLY A 8 -5.64 -8.23 -12.57
C GLY A 8 -4.70 -7.04 -12.82
N ALA A 9 -5.08 -5.84 -12.38
CA ALA A 9 -4.16 -4.70 -12.37
C ALA A 9 -2.94 -5.01 -11.50
N GLU A 10 -1.77 -4.59 -11.95
CA GLU A 10 -0.54 -4.60 -11.16
C GLU A 10 -0.32 -3.22 -10.53
N VAL A 11 0.12 -3.20 -9.27
CA VAL A 11 0.41 -1.97 -8.52
C VAL A 11 1.81 -2.08 -7.96
N GLU A 12 2.65 -1.11 -8.28
CA GLU A 12 4.01 -0.98 -7.77
C GLU A 12 4.13 0.36 -7.02
N THR A 13 4.64 0.33 -5.79
CA THR A 13 4.99 1.55 -5.05
C THR A 13 6.50 1.69 -5.04
N VAL A 14 7.00 2.78 -5.60
CA VAL A 14 8.44 3.08 -5.69
C VAL A 14 8.73 4.27 -4.79
N LEU A 15 9.58 4.09 -3.79
CA LEU A 15 10.11 5.19 -2.99
C LEU A 15 11.36 5.75 -3.67
N PHE A 16 11.50 7.07 -3.69
CA PHE A 16 12.69 7.72 -4.26
C PHE A 16 13.91 7.59 -3.35
N GLU A 17 13.68 7.46 -2.04
CA GLU A 17 14.70 7.26 -1.02
C GLU A 17 14.31 6.07 -0.14
N GLU A 18 15.27 5.18 0.14
CA GLU A 18 15.03 4.00 0.98
C GLU A 18 14.90 4.37 2.47
N ASN A 19 15.57 5.45 2.88
CA ASN A 19 15.66 5.86 4.28
C ASN A 19 15.08 7.25 4.48
N VAL A 20 14.24 7.39 5.49
CA VAL A 20 13.60 8.66 5.88
C VAL A 20 13.68 8.83 7.40
N VAL A 21 13.59 10.08 7.86
CA VAL A 21 13.62 10.42 9.29
C VAL A 21 12.27 10.95 9.77
N PRO A 22 11.92 10.80 11.06
CA PRO A 22 10.73 11.42 11.63
C PRO A 22 10.69 12.93 11.38
N GLY A 23 9.53 13.43 10.94
CA GLY A 23 9.33 14.84 10.54
C GLY A 23 9.79 15.16 9.11
N GLY A 24 10.44 14.23 8.42
CA GLY A 24 10.77 14.34 7.00
C GLY A 24 9.59 14.04 6.07
N VAL A 25 9.81 14.24 4.77
CA VAL A 25 8.85 13.92 3.70
C VAL A 25 9.25 12.61 3.03
N VAL A 26 8.32 11.67 2.94
CA VAL A 26 8.46 10.46 2.12
C VAL A 26 8.03 10.81 0.69
N GLN A 27 8.91 10.60 -0.28
CA GLN A 27 8.63 10.85 -1.70
C GLN A 27 8.71 9.55 -2.50
N GLY A 28 7.84 9.44 -3.48
CA GLY A 28 7.72 8.26 -4.32
C GLY A 28 6.60 8.38 -5.33
N GLU A 29 6.32 7.27 -5.99
CA GLU A 29 5.23 7.14 -6.94
C GLU A 29 4.53 5.79 -6.79
N VAL A 30 3.25 5.76 -7.16
CA VAL A 30 2.50 4.52 -7.32
C VAL A 30 2.20 4.35 -8.80
N ARG A 31 2.77 3.30 -9.37
CA ARG A 31 2.58 2.90 -10.76
C ARG A 31 1.50 1.84 -10.81
N ILE A 32 0.55 2.00 -11.72
CA ILE A 32 -0.53 1.04 -11.90
C ILE A 32 -0.59 0.63 -13.36
N GLN A 33 -0.59 -0.67 -13.61
CA GLN A 33 -0.74 -1.24 -14.93
C GLN A 33 -2.05 -2.02 -15.00
N GLY A 34 -2.93 -1.63 -15.92
CA GLY A 34 -4.19 -2.34 -16.17
C GLY A 34 -3.96 -3.77 -16.66
N GLY A 35 -4.92 -4.63 -16.36
CA GLY A 35 -4.90 -6.04 -16.77
C GLY A 35 -5.31 -6.28 -18.21
N ALA A 36 -5.71 -7.53 -18.50
CA ALA A 36 -6.12 -7.93 -19.85
C ALA A 36 -7.55 -7.48 -20.25
N VAL A 37 -8.27 -6.86 -19.33
CA VAL A 37 -9.64 -6.36 -19.48
C VAL A 37 -9.79 -5.07 -18.69
N ASP A 38 -10.74 -4.21 -19.09
CA ASP A 38 -11.04 -2.97 -18.39
C ASP A 38 -11.38 -3.22 -16.91
N GLN A 39 -10.83 -2.38 -16.03
CA GLN A 39 -10.91 -2.55 -14.58
C GLN A 39 -11.36 -1.26 -13.90
N GLN A 40 -12.44 -1.36 -13.12
CA GLN A 40 -12.87 -0.26 -12.27
C GLN A 40 -12.10 -0.31 -10.96
N ILE A 41 -11.27 0.71 -10.72
CA ILE A 41 -10.58 0.95 -9.46
C ILE A 41 -11.43 1.89 -8.63
N GLU A 42 -11.71 1.53 -7.36
CA GLU A 42 -12.55 2.35 -6.48
C GLU A 42 -11.77 3.49 -5.80
N GLY A 43 -10.48 3.29 -5.60
CA GLY A 43 -9.60 4.28 -5.02
C GLY A 43 -8.20 3.73 -4.75
N LEU A 44 -7.29 4.64 -4.48
CA LEU A 44 -5.89 4.34 -4.17
C LEU A 44 -5.50 5.01 -2.86
N SER A 45 -4.81 4.27 -1.99
CA SER A 45 -4.27 4.79 -0.74
C SER A 45 -2.90 4.20 -0.45
N VAL A 46 -2.07 4.96 0.25
CA VAL A 46 -0.78 4.51 0.77
C VAL A 46 -0.78 4.63 2.29
N GLY A 47 -0.34 3.57 2.96
CA GLY A 47 -0.25 3.51 4.41
C GLY A 47 1.19 3.32 4.87
N LEU A 48 1.56 3.96 5.97
CA LEU A 48 2.79 3.68 6.70
C LEU A 48 2.48 2.70 7.84
N GLN A 49 3.15 1.55 7.79
CA GLN A 49 2.96 0.47 8.75
C GLN A 49 4.29 0.05 9.36
N ALA A 50 4.28 -0.21 10.67
CA ALA A 50 5.39 -0.85 11.37
C ALA A 50 4.92 -2.17 11.97
N ARG A 51 5.85 -3.13 12.08
CA ARG A 51 5.64 -4.32 12.90
C ARG A 51 6.28 -4.09 14.26
N VAL A 52 5.45 -3.93 15.28
CA VAL A 52 5.90 -3.66 16.65
C VAL A 52 5.76 -4.93 17.50
N GLU A 53 6.52 -4.98 18.59
CA GLU A 53 6.33 -5.95 19.67
C GLU A 53 5.38 -5.35 20.69
N VAL A 54 4.43 -6.16 21.15
CA VAL A 54 3.44 -5.79 22.16
C VAL A 54 3.62 -6.74 23.33
N GLU A 55 3.91 -6.18 24.49
CA GLU A 55 4.00 -6.89 25.76
C GLU A 55 2.73 -6.63 26.58
N SER A 56 2.08 -7.69 27.05
CA SER A 56 0.89 -7.61 27.89
C SER A 56 0.91 -8.70 28.96
N GLY A 57 1.38 -8.34 30.15
CA GLY A 57 1.61 -9.31 31.24
C GLY A 57 2.74 -10.27 30.86
N ASP A 58 2.50 -11.57 30.98
CA ASP A 58 3.47 -12.62 30.62
C ASP A 58 3.46 -13.01 29.12
N GLN A 59 2.84 -12.19 28.26
CA GLN A 59 2.69 -12.48 26.83
C GLN A 59 3.35 -11.41 25.97
N GLU A 60 4.16 -11.85 25.01
CA GLU A 60 4.76 -11.03 23.97
C GLU A 60 4.29 -11.52 22.59
N TYR A 61 3.87 -10.59 21.73
CA TYR A 61 3.53 -10.90 20.34
C TYR A 61 3.84 -9.73 19.42
N LYS A 62 4.00 -10.03 18.12
CA LYS A 62 4.23 -9.01 17.10
C LYS A 62 2.93 -8.61 16.43
N GLN A 63 2.70 -7.31 16.30
CA GLN A 63 1.52 -6.74 15.65
C GLN A 63 1.93 -5.75 14.56
N ASN A 64 1.20 -5.76 13.44
CA ASN A 64 1.30 -4.71 12.44
C ASN A 64 0.43 -3.53 12.87
N ILE A 65 1.02 -2.35 12.98
CA ILE A 65 0.34 -1.10 13.31
C ILE A 65 0.51 -0.14 12.15
N GLU A 66 -0.62 0.29 11.57
CA GLU A 66 -0.66 1.42 10.65
C GLU A 66 -0.73 2.71 11.47
N PHE A 67 0.19 3.63 11.21
CA PHE A 67 0.27 4.91 11.93
C PHE A 67 0.00 6.12 11.02
N HIS A 68 -0.14 5.90 9.72
CA HIS A 68 -0.61 6.92 8.78
C HIS A 68 -1.22 6.28 7.53
N ARG A 69 -2.24 6.92 6.96
CA ARG A 69 -2.80 6.57 5.65
C ARG A 69 -3.21 7.83 4.90
N VAL A 70 -2.86 7.89 3.63
CA VAL A 70 -3.25 8.96 2.71
C VAL A 70 -3.98 8.38 1.50
N SER A 71 -5.06 9.04 1.08
CA SER A 71 -5.71 8.74 -0.20
C SER A 71 -4.97 9.46 -1.32
N LEU A 72 -4.55 8.72 -2.34
CA LEU A 72 -3.89 9.25 -3.52
C LEU A 72 -4.89 9.62 -4.63
N GLY A 73 -6.08 9.01 -4.62
CA GLY A 73 -7.12 9.26 -5.61
C GLY A 73 -8.37 8.41 -5.38
N GLY A 74 -9.48 8.87 -5.95
CA GLY A 74 -10.77 8.17 -5.96
C GLY A 74 -10.91 7.24 -7.16
N ALA A 75 -12.14 6.93 -7.55
CA ALA A 75 -12.41 5.93 -8.57
C ALA A 75 -11.95 6.33 -9.98
N PHE A 76 -11.44 5.37 -10.75
CA PHE A 76 -11.06 5.52 -12.15
C PHE A 76 -11.14 4.18 -12.90
N LEU A 77 -11.10 4.23 -14.24
CA LEU A 77 -11.07 3.07 -15.12
C LEU A 77 -9.66 2.89 -15.68
N LEU A 78 -9.15 1.65 -15.66
CA LEU A 78 -7.93 1.22 -16.31
C LEU A 78 -8.22 0.29 -17.48
#